data_AF-A0A6P0XQ23-F1
#
_entry.id   AF-A0A6P0XQ23-F1
#
_cell.length_a   1.000
_cell.length_b   1.000
_cell.length_c   1.000
_cell.angle_alpha   90.00
_cell.angle_beta   90.00
_cell.angle_gamma   90.00
#
_symmetry.space_group_name_H-M   'P 1'
#
loop_
_entity.id
_entity.type
_entity.pdbx_description
1 polymer ?
#
loop_
_entity_poly.entity_id
_entity_poly.type
_entity_poly.pdbx_seq_one_letter_code
_entity_poly.pdbx_strand_id
1 'polypeptide(L)'
;SPTLQQVDVLFVLDVTGSMKGEINGVKNGINNFVSTLNSRELDAQVGLIAFGDRFYGEEPDILSFAGEPFTKDTNSFKTKVGQMEMVYGGDDE
;
A
#
# COMPACT_ATOMS: atom_id res chain seq x y z
N SER A 1 -12.04 -15.99 26.53
CA SER A 1 -10.90 -16.08 25.60
C SER A 1 -10.15 -14.76 25.62
N PRO A 2 -8.81 -14.73 25.48
CA PRO A 2 -8.09 -13.47 25.35
C PRO A 2 -8.55 -12.76 24.07
N THR A 3 -8.76 -11.45 24.17
CA THR A 3 -8.99 -10.58 23.01
C THR A 3 -7.67 -10.40 22.28
N LEU A 4 -7.65 -10.69 20.97
CA LEU A 4 -6.49 -10.41 20.13
C LEU A 4 -6.20 -8.91 20.15
N GLN A 5 -4.91 -8.55 20.12
CA GLN A 5 -4.51 -7.15 20.02
C GLN A 5 -4.91 -6.62 18.64
N GLN A 6 -5.59 -5.48 18.62
CA GLN A 6 -5.97 -4.77 17.39
C GLN A 6 -4.82 -3.93 16.86
N VAL A 7 -4.61 -4.00 15.54
CA VAL A 7 -3.54 -3.26 14.86
C VAL A 7 -4.02 -2.77 13.50
N ASP A 8 -3.92 -1.46 13.28
CA ASP A 8 -4.18 -0.82 12.00
C ASP A 8 -2.86 -0.35 11.40
N VAL A 9 -2.58 -0.73 10.15
CA VAL A 9 -1.37 -0.30 9.43
C VAL A 9 -1.76 0.41 8.15
N LEU A 10 -1.37 1.69 8.05
CA LEU A 10 -1.52 2.48 6.84
C LEU A 10 -0.15 2.69 6.20
N PHE A 11 0.01 2.22 4.97
CA PHE A 11 1.16 2.56 4.14
C PHE A 11 0.89 3.89 3.43
N VAL A 12 1.85 4.82 3.51
CA VAL A 12 1.82 6.07 2.74
C VAL A 12 3.03 6.05 1.83
N LEU A 13 2.79 5.88 0.53
CA LEU A 13 3.80 5.49 -0.44
C LEU A 13 4.06 6.60 -1.46
N ASP A 14 5.32 7.02 -1.57
CA ASP A 14 5.81 7.85 -2.67
C ASP A 14 5.86 6.99 -3.95
N VAL A 15 5.17 7.44 -5.00
CA VAL A 15 5.13 6.80 -6.32
C VAL A 15 5.63 7.71 -7.45
N THR A 16 6.40 8.75 -7.11
CA THR A 16 7.02 9.67 -8.07
C THR A 16 8.02 8.97 -9.00
N GLY A 17 8.35 9.59 -10.14
CA GLY A 17 9.29 9.04 -11.13
C GLY A 17 10.66 8.63 -10.55
N SER A 18 11.13 9.31 -9.50
CA SER A 18 12.36 8.95 -8.79
C SER A 18 12.34 7.54 -8.19
N MET A 19 11.16 7.00 -7.89
CA MET A 19 10.96 5.67 -7.33
C MET A 19 10.96 4.56 -8.39
N LYS A 20 11.17 4.89 -9.68
CA LYS A 20 11.04 3.94 -10.79
C LYS A 20 11.88 2.66 -10.64
N GLY A 21 13.12 2.80 -10.15
CA GLY A 21 14.00 1.66 -9.89
C GLY A 21 13.64 0.85 -8.65
N GLU A 22 13.00 1.50 -7.66
CA GLU A 22 12.84 0.95 -6.32
C GLU A 22 11.42 0.41 -6.03
N ILE A 23 10.42 0.80 -6.83
CA ILE A 23 9.01 0.50 -6.52
C ILE A 23 8.75 -0.99 -6.35
N ASN A 24 9.41 -1.83 -7.16
CA ASN A 24 9.25 -3.28 -7.08
C ASN A 24 9.82 -3.83 -5.77
N GLY A 25 10.96 -3.30 -5.32
CA GLY A 25 11.54 -3.61 -4.02
C GLY A 25 10.59 -3.22 -2.88
N VAL A 26 10.01 -2.02 -2.95
CA VAL A 26 9.04 -1.53 -1.96
C VAL A 26 7.78 -2.38 -1.93
N LYS A 27 7.17 -2.69 -3.07
CA LYS A 27 6.01 -3.59 -3.17
C LYS A 27 6.31 -4.96 -2.57
N ASN A 28 7.49 -5.52 -2.85
CA ASN A 28 7.92 -6.79 -2.27
C ASN A 28 8.09 -6.69 -0.74
N GLY A 29 8.66 -5.60 -0.23
CA GLY A 29 8.77 -5.33 1.20
C GLY A 29 7.40 -5.25 1.89
N ILE A 30 6.45 -4.53 1.30
CA ILE A 30 5.06 -4.44 1.78
C ILE A 30 4.41 -5.83 1.80
N ASN A 31 4.54 -6.60 0.73
CA ASN A 31 3.97 -7.96 0.66
C ASN A 31 4.55 -8.89 1.75
N ASN A 32 5.85 -8.80 2.02
CA ASN A 32 6.52 -9.57 3.06
C ASN A 32 6.08 -9.13 4.46
N PHE A 33 5.98 -7.83 4.70
CA PHE A 33 5.48 -7.27 5.96
C PHE A 33 4.06 -7.75 6.25
N VAL A 34 3.15 -7.63 5.28
CA VAL A 34 1.75 -8.03 5.42
C VAL A 34 1.61 -9.54 5.63
N SER A 35 2.45 -10.34 4.96
CA SER A 35 2.48 -11.80 5.18
C SER A 35 2.93 -12.15 6.60
N THR A 36 3.89 -11.42 7.15
CA THR A 36 4.34 -11.57 8.54
C THR A 36 3.29 -11.08 9.55
N LEU A 37 2.57 -10.01 9.22
CA LEU A 37 1.48 -9.52 10.06
C LEU A 37 0.35 -10.56 10.16
N ASN A 38 -0.02 -11.17 9.03
CA ASN A 38 -1.05 -12.19 8.92
C ASN A 38 -0.67 -13.52 9.61
N SER A 39 0.63 -13.79 9.81
CA SER A 39 1.10 -14.98 10.54
C SER A 39 1.10 -14.81 12.06
N ARG A 40 0.74 -13.62 12.58
CA ARG A 40 0.65 -13.35 14.02
C ARG A 40 -0.79 -13.49 14.49
N GLU A 41 -0.98 -13.79 15.77
CA GLU A 41 -2.29 -13.79 16.43
C GLU A 41 -2.74 -12.34 16.74
N LEU A 42 -3.04 -11.58 15.69
CA LEU A 42 -3.48 -10.18 15.77
C LEU A 42 -4.81 -10.00 15.02
N ASP A 43 -5.64 -9.08 15.51
CA ASP A 43 -6.77 -8.57 14.74
C ASP A 43 -6.29 -7.37 13.92
N ALA A 44 -5.70 -7.66 12.75
CA ALA A 44 -5.02 -6.66 11.94
C ALA A 44 -5.79 -6.28 10.67
N GLN A 45 -5.76 -4.99 10.33
CA GLN A 45 -6.19 -4.48 9.03
C GLN A 45 -5.14 -3.56 8.41
N VAL A 46 -5.13 -3.51 7.08
CA VAL A 46 -4.12 -2.81 6.28
C VAL A 46 -4.78 -1.90 5.25
N GLY A 47 -4.16 -0.76 5.01
CA GLY A 47 -4.54 0.22 4.00
C GLY A 47 -3.32 0.82 3.31
N LEU A 48 -3.52 1.47 2.15
CA LEU A 48 -2.45 2.15 1.43
C LEU A 48 -2.97 3.41 0.74
N ILE A 49 -2.17 4.48 0.87
CA ILE A 49 -2.31 5.72 0.11
C ILE A 49 -1.02 5.91 -0.70
N ALA A 50 -1.14 6.04 -2.01
CA ALA A 50 -0.05 6.41 -2.90
C ALA A 50 -0.13 7.91 -3.21
N PHE A 51 1.02 8.60 -3.17
CA PHE A 51 1.10 10.00 -3.55
C PHE A 51 2.17 10.20 -4.63
N GLY A 52 1.78 10.91 -5.69
CA GLY A 52 2.64 11.25 -6.81
C GLY A 52 3.15 12.69 -6.74
N ASP A 53 3.45 13.26 -7.90
CA ASP A 53 3.97 14.60 -8.03
C ASP A 53 2.87 15.66 -7.86
N ARG A 54 2.92 16.35 -6.73
CA ARG A 54 2.01 17.45 -6.40
C ARG A 54 2.17 18.65 -7.31
N PHE A 55 3.34 18.87 -7.93
CA PHE A 55 3.56 20.00 -8.84
C PHE A 55 2.76 19.85 -10.13
N TYR A 56 2.41 18.62 -10.52
CA TYR A 56 1.55 18.33 -11.68
C TYR A 56 0.08 18.13 -11.30
N GLY A 57 -0.32 18.37 -10.05
CA GLY A 57 -1.70 18.25 -9.60
C GLY A 57 -2.20 16.81 -9.49
N GLU A 58 -1.29 15.85 -9.30
CA GLU A 58 -1.65 14.45 -9.10
C GLU A 58 -2.30 14.26 -7.73
N GLU A 59 -3.57 13.83 -7.74
CA GLU A 59 -4.29 13.50 -6.52
C GLU A 59 -3.78 12.17 -5.93
N PRO A 60 -3.69 12.04 -4.59
CA PRO A 60 -3.35 10.77 -3.96
C PRO A 60 -4.33 9.66 -4.34
N ASP A 61 -3.81 8.48 -4.66
CA ASP A 61 -4.64 7.29 -4.87
C ASP A 61 -4.77 6.50 -3.56
N ILE A 62 -6.01 6.24 -3.16
CA ILE A 62 -6.33 5.47 -1.95
C ILE A 62 -6.87 4.13 -2.39
N LEU A 63 -6.19 3.05 -2.00
CA LEU A 63 -6.68 1.71 -2.30
C LEU A 63 -7.99 1.46 -1.53
N SER A 64 -9.07 1.28 -2.27
CA SER A 64 -10.40 0.97 -1.72
C SER A 64 -10.67 -0.54 -1.70
N PHE A 65 -11.27 -1.05 -0.64
CA PHE A 65 -11.64 -2.44 -0.42
C PHE A 65 -13.11 -2.51 -0.05
N ALA A 66 -13.97 -2.86 -1.01
CA ALA A 66 -15.43 -2.83 -0.84
C ALA A 66 -15.98 -1.48 -0.35
N GLY A 67 -15.36 -0.37 -0.77
CA GLY A 67 -15.74 0.98 -0.36
C GLY A 67 -14.94 1.54 0.82
N GLU A 68 -14.15 0.70 1.50
CA GLU A 68 -13.40 1.08 2.71
C GLU A 68 -11.90 1.27 2.42
N PRO A 69 -11.18 2.15 3.15
CA PRO A 69 -9.73 2.36 2.96
C PRO A 69 -8.85 1.29 3.63
N PHE A 70 -9.45 0.43 4.46
CA PHE A 70 -8.76 -0.67 5.14
C PHE A 70 -9.39 -2.02 4.79
N THR A 71 -8.60 -3.07 4.86
CA THR A 71 -9.07 -4.45 4.73
C THR A 71 -8.36 -5.40 5.69
N LYS A 72 -9.08 -6.41 6.16
CA LYS A 72 -8.50 -7.59 6.82
C LYS A 72 -8.08 -8.67 5.82
N ASP A 73 -8.55 -8.59 4.58
CA ASP A 73 -8.14 -9.51 3.51
C ASP A 73 -6.78 -9.09 2.94
N THR A 74 -5.73 -9.66 3.54
CA THR A 74 -4.35 -9.41 3.15
C THR A 74 -4.03 -9.88 1.73
N ASN A 75 -4.77 -10.83 1.16
CA ASN A 75 -4.55 -11.26 -0.23
C ASN A 75 -5.12 -10.25 -1.22
N SER A 76 -6.32 -9.71 -0.95
CA SER A 76 -6.88 -8.59 -1.71
C SER A 76 -5.95 -7.37 -1.66
N PHE A 77 -5.42 -7.04 -0.48
CA PHE A 77 -4.43 -5.98 -0.32
C PHE A 77 -3.18 -6.20 -1.18
N LYS A 78 -2.50 -7.34 -1.05
CA LYS A 78 -1.29 -7.67 -1.84
C LYS A 78 -1.55 -7.65 -3.35
N THR A 79 -2.73 -8.10 -3.77
CA THR A 79 -3.13 -8.08 -5.20
C THR A 79 -3.19 -6.65 -5.72
N LYS A 80 -3.87 -5.75 -4.99
CA LYS A 80 -3.95 -4.34 -5.39
C LYS A 80 -2.60 -3.63 -5.36
N VAL A 81 -1.77 -3.89 -4.34
CA VAL A 81 -0.38 -3.37 -4.28
C VAL A 81 0.44 -3.80 -5.51
N GLY A 82 0.29 -5.05 -5.95
CA GLY A 82 0.95 -5.55 -7.15
C GLY A 82 0.52 -4.78 -8.41
N GLN A 83 -0.76 -4.44 -8.51
CA GLN A 83 -1.38 -3.77 -9.65
C GLN A 83 -1.14 -2.25 -9.71
N MET A 84 -0.64 -1.62 -8.64
CA MET A 84 -0.37 -0.18 -8.65
C MET A 84 0.59 0.18 -9.78
N GLU A 85 0.18 1.04 -10.68
CA GLU A 85 1.09 1.61 -11.67
C GLU A 85 1.83 2.81 -11.05
N MET A 86 3.00 3.15 -11.59
CA MET A 86 3.66 4.39 -11.21
C MET A 86 2.82 5.56 -11.73
N VAL A 87 2.73 6.63 -10.94
CA VAL A 87 2.20 7.88 -11.48
C VAL A 87 3.37 8.56 -12.18
N TYR A 88 3.30 8.62 -13.51
CA TYR A 88 4.34 9.26 -14.33
C TYR A 88 4.24 10.78 -14.14
N GLY A 89 4.98 11.29 -13.16
CA GLY A 89 5.43 12.69 -13.20
C GLY A 89 6.32 12.83 -14.42
N GLY A 90 5.83 13.57 -15.41
CA GLY A 90 6.37 13.66 -16.77
C GLY A 90 7.68 14.42 -16.88
N ASP A 91 8.72 13.94 -16.19
CA ASP A 91 10.11 14.27 -16.53
C ASP A 91 10.74 12.99 -17.12
N ASP A 92 10.23 12.61 -18.29
CA ASP A 92 11.05 11.94 -19.29
C ASP A 92 12.03 13.00 -19.82
N GLU A 93 13.26 13.01 -19.31
CA GLU A 93 14.39 13.55 -20.10
C GLU A 93 14.69 12.63 -21.29
#